data_AF-A0A2H4SBT5-F1
#
_entry.id   AF-A0A2H4SBT5-F1
#
_cell.length_a   1.000
_cell.length_b   1.000
_cell.length_c   1.000
_cell.angle_alpha   90.00
_cell.angle_beta   90.00
_cell.angle_gamma   90.00
#
_symmetry.space_group_name_H-M   'P 1'
#
loop_
_entity.id
_entity.type
_entity.pdbx_description
1 polymer ?
#
loop_
_entity_poly.entity_id
_entity_poly.type
_entity_poly.pdbx_seq_one_letter_code
_entity_poly.pdbx_strand_id
1 'polypeptide(L)'
;MTTPAPETTVISEQPSDDVAPQAVEISEEVFNGPITLETVYVKWDVDNGRDRPVNVPMSTGTPLDGSPKIQGIEIKAGQNVRLNAWADTWANGNPSLGVDGPTNGKIKVDPKRRLGFYIVDPR
;
A
#
# COMPACT_ATOMS: atom_id res chain seq x y z
N MET A 1 21.17 -21.56 -52.47
CA MET A 1 19.93 -20.76 -52.30
C MET A 1 19.47 -21.01 -50.88
N THR A 2 19.64 -20.01 -50.00
CA THR A 2 19.41 -20.13 -48.55
C THR A 2 17.96 -19.79 -48.25
N THR A 3 17.22 -20.76 -47.72
CA THR A 3 15.89 -20.56 -47.14
C THR A 3 16.03 -19.94 -45.75
N PRO A 4 15.40 -18.80 -45.42
CA PRO A 4 15.31 -18.36 -44.03
C PRO A 4 14.28 -19.21 -43.27
N ALA A 5 14.64 -19.60 -42.05
CA ALA A 5 13.78 -20.30 -41.10
C ALA A 5 12.64 -19.39 -40.58
N PRO A 6 11.48 -19.93 -40.19
CA PRO A 6 10.39 -19.11 -39.64
C PRO A 6 10.75 -18.51 -38.28
N GLU A 7 10.39 -17.25 -38.10
CA GLU A 7 10.58 -16.46 -36.90
C GLU A 7 9.82 -17.07 -35.72
N THR A 8 10.56 -17.33 -34.63
CA THR A 8 9.97 -17.66 -33.32
C THR A 8 9.15 -16.45 -32.86
N THR A 9 7.82 -16.57 -32.91
CA THR A 9 6.90 -15.66 -32.23
C THR A 9 7.19 -15.73 -30.74
N VAL A 10 7.74 -14.65 -30.20
CA VAL A 10 7.86 -14.45 -28.76
C VAL A 10 6.44 -14.24 -28.25
N ILE A 11 5.86 -15.29 -27.68
CA ILE A 11 4.60 -15.19 -26.95
C ILE A 11 4.99 -14.46 -25.66
N SER A 12 4.75 -13.16 -25.60
CA SER A 12 4.83 -12.42 -24.34
C SER A 12 3.79 -13.03 -23.40
N GLU A 13 4.26 -13.82 -22.44
CA GLU A 13 3.46 -14.26 -21.30
C GLU A 13 2.91 -13.01 -20.61
N GLN A 14 1.64 -12.69 -20.88
CA GLN A 14 0.86 -11.85 -20.00
C GLN A 14 0.83 -12.55 -18.64
N PRO A 15 1.38 -11.97 -17.56
CA PRO A 15 1.24 -12.58 -16.25
C PRO A 15 -0.24 -12.61 -15.90
N SER A 16 -0.72 -13.80 -15.59
CA SER A 16 -2.11 -14.11 -15.25
C SER A 16 -2.65 -13.17 -14.15
N ASP A 17 -3.63 -12.36 -14.52
CA ASP A 17 -4.43 -11.49 -13.64
C ASP A 17 -5.36 -12.29 -12.71
N ASP A 18 -4.80 -13.03 -11.74
CA ASP A 18 -5.53 -13.55 -10.57
C ASP A 18 -4.76 -13.24 -9.27
N VAL A 19 -4.09 -12.08 -9.24
CA VAL A 19 -3.45 -11.57 -8.02
C VAL A 19 -4.47 -10.65 -7.36
N ALA A 20 -5.04 -11.09 -6.23
CA ALA A 20 -5.83 -10.22 -5.36
C ALA A 20 -5.09 -8.88 -5.20
N PRO A 21 -5.76 -7.73 -5.32
CA PRO A 21 -5.05 -6.46 -5.35
C PRO A 21 -4.26 -6.31 -4.04
N GLN A 22 -2.93 -6.32 -4.14
CA GLN A 22 -2.04 -6.16 -2.98
C GLN A 22 -1.54 -4.73 -2.92
N ALA A 23 -1.18 -4.25 -1.72
CA ALA A 23 -0.45 -3.00 -1.65
C ALA A 23 0.94 -3.16 -2.28
N VAL A 24 1.35 -2.17 -3.06
CA VAL A 24 2.61 -2.16 -3.79
C VAL A 24 3.46 -1.00 -3.29
N GLU A 25 4.72 -1.24 -2.93
CA GLU A 25 5.67 -0.15 -2.63
C GLU A 25 5.90 0.69 -3.89
N ILE A 26 5.75 2.00 -3.74
CA ILE A 26 5.89 2.98 -4.82
C ILE A 26 7.04 3.93 -4.53
N SER A 27 7.51 4.67 -5.52
CA SER A 27 8.50 5.72 -5.31
C SER A 27 7.88 6.97 -4.66
N GLU A 28 8.73 7.81 -4.05
CA GLU A 28 8.28 9.10 -3.52
C GLU A 28 7.74 10.03 -4.61
N GLU A 29 8.24 9.91 -5.84
CA GLU A 29 7.75 10.67 -6.99
C GLU A 29 6.30 10.30 -7.30
N VAL A 30 5.98 8.99 -7.34
CA VAL A 30 4.61 8.50 -7.56
C VAL A 30 3.71 8.93 -6.40
N PHE A 31 4.20 8.84 -5.16
CA PHE A 31 3.48 9.30 -3.97
C PHE A 31 3.14 10.80 -4.01
N ASN A 32 4.00 11.61 -4.64
CA ASN A 32 3.80 13.05 -4.82
C ASN A 32 3.08 13.42 -6.12
N GLY A 33 2.77 12.42 -6.96
CA GLY A 33 2.08 12.58 -8.22
C GLY A 33 0.58 12.88 -8.08
N PRO A 34 -0.12 12.97 -9.21
CA PRO A 34 -1.57 13.17 -9.23
C PRO A 34 -2.30 11.97 -8.60
N ILE A 35 -3.41 12.27 -7.93
CA ILE A 35 -4.25 11.28 -7.24
C ILE A 35 -5.59 11.19 -7.98
N THR A 36 -6.08 9.98 -8.22
CA THR A 36 -7.43 9.73 -8.75
C THR A 36 -8.41 9.36 -7.63
N LEU A 37 -9.71 9.33 -7.91
CA LEU A 37 -10.74 8.97 -6.92
C LEU A 37 -10.55 7.56 -6.33
N GLU A 38 -10.00 6.63 -7.10
CA GLU A 38 -9.81 5.23 -6.69
C GLU A 38 -8.42 4.95 -6.12
N THR A 39 -7.52 5.93 -6.18
CA THR A 39 -6.14 5.78 -5.73
C THR A 39 -6.01 6.16 -4.26
N VAL A 40 -5.41 5.27 -3.46
CA VAL A 40 -4.97 5.59 -2.10
C VAL A 40 -3.49 5.30 -1.97
N TYR A 41 -2.73 6.33 -1.64
CA TYR A 41 -1.35 6.21 -1.25
C TYR A 41 -1.21 6.36 0.27
N VAL A 42 -0.45 5.46 0.87
CA VAL A 42 -0.10 5.53 2.29
C VAL A 42 1.41 5.55 2.39
N LYS A 43 1.97 6.53 3.10
CA LYS A 43 3.38 6.58 3.42
C LYS A 43 3.55 6.31 4.90
N TRP A 44 4.21 5.19 5.19
CA TRP A 44 4.53 4.74 6.52
C TRP A 44 5.89 5.30 6.94
N ASP A 45 5.91 6.13 7.97
CA ASP A 45 7.17 6.53 8.60
C ASP A 45 7.52 5.52 9.71
N VAL A 46 8.60 4.80 9.46
CA VAL A 46 9.12 3.75 10.34
C VAL A 46 10.18 4.34 11.26
N ASP A 47 9.99 4.16 12.58
CA ASP A 47 10.98 4.56 13.58
C ASP A 47 12.33 3.88 13.31
N ASN A 48 13.38 4.70 13.19
CA ASN A 48 14.74 4.28 12.84
C ASN A 48 14.82 3.48 11.50
N GLY A 49 13.87 3.69 10.59
CA GLY A 49 13.80 3.05 9.29
C GLY A 49 13.67 4.06 8.15
N ARG A 50 13.49 3.52 6.93
CA ARG A 50 13.13 4.33 5.76
C ARG A 50 11.61 4.42 5.67
N ASP A 51 11.12 5.58 5.27
CA ASP A 51 9.72 5.74 4.89
C ASP A 51 9.33 4.74 3.79
N ARG A 52 8.13 4.17 3.89
CA ARG A 52 7.59 3.21 2.93
C ARG A 52 6.32 3.77 2.30
N PRO A 53 6.41 4.47 1.15
CA PRO A 53 5.25 4.85 0.38
C PRO A 53 4.71 3.63 -0.36
N VAL A 54 3.41 3.37 -0.22
CA VAL A 54 2.71 2.25 -0.83
C VAL A 54 1.44 2.74 -1.52
N ASN A 55 1.12 2.15 -2.66
CA ASN A 55 -0.22 2.22 -3.24
C ASN A 55 -1.06 1.10 -2.65
N VAL A 56 -2.19 1.46 -2.04
CA VAL A 56 -3.02 0.54 -1.27
C VAL A 56 -4.36 0.38 -1.97
N PRO A 57 -4.77 -0.87 -2.28
CA PRO A 57 -6.11 -1.12 -2.76
C PRO A 57 -7.14 -0.93 -1.65
N MET A 58 -8.25 -0.27 -1.97
CA MET A 58 -9.34 -0.05 -1.02
C MET A 58 -9.99 -1.37 -0.60
N SER A 59 -10.50 -1.39 0.63
CA SER A 59 -11.20 -2.50 1.27
C SER A 59 -10.45 -3.84 1.20
N THR A 60 -9.13 -3.79 1.00
CA THR A 60 -8.28 -4.98 0.90
C THR A 60 -7.27 -4.98 2.03
N GLY A 61 -7.23 -6.09 2.76
CA GLY A 61 -6.30 -6.25 3.87
C GLY A 61 -4.90 -6.56 3.41
N THR A 62 -3.95 -5.78 3.92
CA THR A 62 -2.54 -5.86 3.52
C THR A 62 -1.65 -6.09 4.74
N PRO A 63 -0.72 -7.06 4.69
CA PRO A 63 0.30 -7.22 5.72
C PRO A 63 1.31 -6.06 5.71
N LEU A 64 1.82 -5.70 6.89
CA LEU A 64 2.97 -4.81 7.06
C LEU A 64 4.22 -5.65 7.32
N ASP A 65 5.07 -5.75 6.30
CA ASP A 65 6.26 -6.60 6.35
C ASP A 65 7.23 -6.20 7.47
N GLY A 66 7.57 -7.19 8.30
CA GLY A 66 8.53 -7.09 9.40
C GLY A 66 7.97 -6.48 10.69
N SER A 67 6.65 -6.29 10.77
CA SER A 67 5.96 -5.67 11.91
C SER A 67 6.66 -4.38 12.39
N PRO A 68 6.76 -3.34 11.53
CA PRO A 68 7.54 -2.16 11.84
C PRO A 68 6.94 -1.36 13.00
N LYS A 69 7.80 -0.59 13.67
CA LYS A 69 7.37 0.44 14.62
C LYS A 69 7.07 1.71 13.81
N ILE A 70 5.80 2.02 13.64
CA ILE A 70 5.36 3.21 12.91
C ILE A 70 5.31 4.40 13.87
N GLN A 71 5.89 5.53 13.48
CA GLN A 71 5.85 6.78 14.25
C GLN A 71 5.09 7.91 13.53
N GLY A 72 4.81 7.72 12.25
CA GLY A 72 4.04 8.67 11.44
C GLY A 72 3.36 8.01 10.26
N ILE A 73 2.28 8.62 9.80
CA ILE A 73 1.53 8.17 8.62
C ILE A 73 1.17 9.40 7.79
N GLU A 74 1.25 9.26 6.47
CA GLU A 74 0.67 10.21 5.54
C GLU A 74 -0.24 9.46 4.56
N ILE A 75 -1.48 9.93 4.39
CA ILE A 75 -2.47 9.33 3.51
C ILE A 75 -2.83 10.34 2.43
N LYS A 76 -2.69 9.94 1.17
CA LYS A 76 -3.10 10.70 0.00
C LYS A 76 -4.17 9.91 -0.75
N ALA A 77 -5.37 10.44 -0.82
CA ALA A 77 -6.50 9.78 -1.49
C ALA A 77 -7.36 10.81 -2.21
N GLY A 78 -8.03 10.40 -3.29
CA GLY A 78 -8.99 11.25 -4.00
C GLY A 78 -10.34 11.38 -3.30
N GLN A 79 -10.58 10.54 -2.28
CA GLN A 79 -11.80 10.51 -1.47
C GLN A 79 -11.47 10.34 0.02
N ASN A 80 -12.47 10.54 0.88
CA ASN A 80 -12.35 10.30 2.31
C ASN A 80 -12.17 8.80 2.60
N VAL A 81 -11.16 8.48 3.38
CA VAL A 81 -10.83 7.08 3.73
C VAL A 81 -10.52 6.95 5.21
N ARG A 82 -10.67 5.74 5.73
CA ARG A 82 -10.24 5.34 7.07
C ARG A 82 -9.21 4.22 6.93
N LEU A 83 -8.00 4.48 7.40
CA LEU A 83 -7.01 3.43 7.60
C LEU A 83 -7.18 2.86 9.00
N ASN A 84 -7.36 1.55 9.09
CA ASN A 84 -7.34 0.80 10.35
C ASN A 84 -6.16 -0.17 10.31
N ALA A 85 -5.37 -0.23 11.38
CA ALA A 85 -4.21 -1.10 11.49
C ALA A 85 -4.21 -1.90 12.79
N TRP A 86 -3.74 -3.14 12.72
CA TRP A 86 -3.69 -4.11 13.80
C TRP A 86 -2.24 -4.48 14.12
N ALA A 87 -2.00 -4.90 15.35
CA ALA A 87 -0.69 -5.41 15.76
C ALA A 87 -0.43 -6.84 15.26
N ASP A 88 -1.50 -7.58 15.03
CA ASP A 88 -1.48 -8.96 14.53
C ASP A 88 -1.25 -9.01 13.01
N THR A 89 -1.05 -10.22 12.48
CA THR A 89 -0.86 -10.47 11.05
C THR A 89 -2.16 -10.46 10.24
N TRP A 90 -3.30 -10.22 10.90
CA TRP A 90 -4.64 -10.18 10.32
C TRP A 90 -5.54 -9.22 11.12
N ALA A 91 -6.66 -8.79 10.52
CA ALA A 91 -7.63 -7.91 11.15
C ALA A 91 -8.47 -8.63 12.22
N ASN A 92 -7.86 -8.90 13.37
CA ASN A 92 -8.54 -9.51 14.52
C ASN A 92 -8.97 -8.45 15.55
N GLY A 93 -10.27 -8.41 15.85
CA GLY A 93 -10.80 -7.54 16.89
C GLY A 93 -10.57 -6.05 16.61
N ASN A 94 -10.35 -5.27 17.68
CA ASN A 94 -10.24 -3.83 17.57
C ASN A 94 -8.90 -3.41 16.93
N PRO A 95 -8.91 -2.43 16.01
CA PRO A 95 -7.67 -1.91 15.45
C PRO A 95 -6.82 -1.23 16.52
N SER A 96 -5.51 -1.46 16.45
CA SER A 96 -4.49 -0.81 17.29
C SER A 96 -4.33 0.67 16.95
N LEU A 97 -4.63 1.04 15.70
CA LEU A 97 -4.52 2.39 15.18
C LEU A 97 -5.62 2.63 14.15
N GLY A 98 -6.23 3.81 14.20
CA GLY A 98 -7.17 4.26 13.19
C GLY A 98 -6.87 5.70 12.80
N VAL A 99 -6.73 5.95 11.50
CA VAL A 99 -6.38 7.25 10.94
C VAL A 99 -7.36 7.60 9.83
N ASP A 100 -7.87 8.82 9.86
CA ASP A 100 -8.67 9.37 8.77
C ASP A 100 -7.77 10.04 7.74
N GLY A 101 -8.01 9.73 6.47
CA GLY A 101 -7.37 10.35 5.32
C GLY A 101 -8.39 11.04 4.39
N PRO A 102 -7.93 11.86 3.43
CA PRO A 102 -6.53 12.21 3.19
C PRO A 102 -5.95 13.07 4.33
N THR A 103 -4.66 12.91 4.61
CA THR A 103 -3.94 13.75 5.57
C THR A 103 -3.22 14.86 4.81
N ASN A 104 -3.26 16.09 5.32
CA ASN A 104 -2.51 17.22 4.75
C ASN A 104 -1.04 17.17 5.19
N GLY A 105 -0.38 16.06 4.88
CA GLY A 105 0.98 15.74 5.31
C GLY A 105 1.02 14.71 6.42
N LYS A 106 2.24 14.46 6.90
CA LYS A 106 2.54 13.47 7.93
C LYS A 106 1.89 13.81 9.26
N ILE A 107 1.08 12.90 9.76
CA ILE A 107 0.59 12.93 11.13
C ILE A 107 1.48 12.05 12.01
N LYS A 108 1.78 12.52 13.21
CA LYS A 108 2.48 11.71 14.21
C LYS A 108 1.50 10.70 14.79
N VAL A 109 1.90 9.43 14.81
CA VAL A 109 1.13 8.37 15.46
C VAL A 109 2.02 7.68 16.48
N ASP A 110 1.42 7.22 17.57
CA ASP A 110 2.10 6.41 18.58
C ASP A 110 1.29 5.13 18.81
N PRO A 111 1.34 4.18 17.87
CA PRO A 111 0.66 2.91 18.03
C PRO A 111 1.28 2.19 19.24
N LYS A 112 0.42 1.77 20.18
CA LYS A 112 0.84 1.08 21.42
C LYS A 112 1.65 -0.20 21.17
N ARG A 113 1.62 -0.73 19.94
CA ARG A 113 2.29 -1.95 19.49
C ARG A 113 2.79 -1.77 18.07
N ARG A 114 3.78 -2.57 17.69
CA ARG A 114 4.21 -2.74 16.30
C ARG A 114 3.02 -3.23 15.46
N LEU A 115 2.87 -2.67 14.26
CA LEU A 115 1.73 -2.96 13.38
C LEU A 115 2.10 -4.08 12.41
N GLY A 116 1.21 -5.04 12.21
CA GLY A 116 1.44 -6.20 11.34
C GLY A 116 0.45 -6.30 10.17
N PHE A 117 -0.69 -5.60 10.24
CA PHE A 117 -1.73 -5.66 9.21
C PHE A 117 -2.52 -4.36 9.16
N TYR A 118 -3.06 -4.01 8.00
CA TYR A 118 -3.91 -2.84 7.84
C TYR A 118 -4.93 -3.01 6.71
N ILE A 119 -6.03 -2.26 6.81
CA ILE A 119 -7.09 -2.15 5.82
C ILE A 119 -7.38 -0.66 5.64
N VAL A 120 -7.63 -0.25 4.41
CA VAL A 120 -8.09 1.11 4.10
C VAL A 120 -9.48 1.02 3.51
N ASP A 121 -10.47 1.59 4.20
CA ASP A 121 -11.86 1.59 3.77
C ASP A 121 -12.31 2.99 3.34
N PRO A 122 -13.20 3.10 2.34
CA PRO A 122 -13.88 4.36 2.06
C PRO A 122 -14.76 4.78 3.25
N ARG A 123 -14.93 6.09 3.43
CA ARG A 123 -15.69 6.67 4.55
C ARG A 123 -16.85 7.54 4.08
#